data_AF-G9BAT8-F1
#
_entry.id   AF-G9BAT8-F1
#
_cell.length_a   1.000
_cell.length_b   1.000
_cell.length_c   1.000
_cell.angle_alpha   90.00
_cell.angle_beta   90.00
_cell.angle_gamma   90.00
#
_symmetry.space_group_name_H-M   'P 1'
#
loop_
_entity.id
_entity.type
_entity.pdbx_description
1 polymer ?
#
loop_
_entity_poly.entity_id
_entity_poly.type
_entity_poly.pdbx_seq_one_letter_code
_entity_poly.pdbx_strand_id
1 'polypeptide(L)' 'MTEGVEIKLPTWICTECGAEYTDRCRKAMCSECGAPQEEHKKKE' A
#
# COMPACT_ATOMS: atom_id res chain seq x y z
N MET A 1 -11.75 -16.34 -23.13
CA MET A 1 -12.30 -15.52 -22.04
C MET A 1 -11.19 -15.33 -21.01
N THR A 2 -10.27 -14.41 -21.25
CA THR A 2 -9.31 -13.98 -20.22
C THR A 2 -9.94 -12.77 -19.55
N GLU A 3 -10.90 -13.02 -18.67
CA GLU A 3 -11.35 -12.01 -17.71
C GLU A 3 -10.16 -11.75 -16.79
N GLY A 4 -9.36 -10.75 -17.16
CA GLY A 4 -8.36 -10.17 -16.28
C GLY A 4 -9.12 -9.57 -15.12
N VAL A 5 -9.29 -10.35 -14.06
CA VAL A 5 -9.80 -9.86 -12.78
C VAL A 5 -8.83 -8.76 -12.37
N GLU A 6 -9.27 -7.50 -12.50
CA GLU A 6 -8.61 -6.37 -11.88
C GLU A 6 -8.68 -6.60 -10.37
N ILE A 7 -7.69 -7.31 -9.83
CA ILE A 7 -7.54 -7.49 -8.39
C ILE A 7 -7.28 -6.10 -7.87
N LYS A 8 -8.34 -5.45 -7.37
CA LYS A 8 -8.26 -4.16 -6.69
C LYS A 8 -7.54 -4.40 -5.37
N LEU A 9 -6.21 -4.44 -5.45
CA LEU A 9 -5.33 -4.55 -4.29
C LEU A 9 -5.57 -3.31 -3.44
N PRO A 10 -5.67 -3.47 -2.11
CA PRO A 10 -5.83 -2.31 -1.26
C PRO A 10 -4.62 -1.39 -1.42
N THR A 11 -4.90 -0.12 -1.65
CA THR A 11 -3.87 0.90 -1.70
C THR A 11 -3.50 1.25 -0.26
N TRP A 12 -2.21 1.33 0.00
CA TRP A 12 -1.67 1.81 1.25
C TRP A 12 -0.97 3.13 0.98
N ILE A 13 -1.14 4.10 1.87
CA ILE A 13 -0.48 5.39 1.83
C ILE A 13 0.31 5.58 3.11
N CYS A 14 1.58 5.96 2.97
CA CYS A 14 2.40 6.35 4.09
C CYS A 14 2.05 7.79 4.51
N THR A 15 1.68 7.99 5.76
CA THR A 15 1.37 9.33 6.30
C THR A 15 2.61 10.19 6.52
N GLU A 16 3.78 9.58 6.67
CA GLU A 16 5.06 10.29 6.86
C GLU A 16 5.56 10.92 5.56
N CYS A 17 5.58 10.16 4.46
CA CYS A 17 6.17 10.62 3.19
C CYS A 17 5.16 10.80 2.06
N GLY A 18 3.91 10.37 2.23
CA GLY A 18 2.89 10.38 1.19
C GLY A 18 3.05 9.27 0.14
N ALA A 19 3.97 8.31 0.33
CA ALA A 19 4.18 7.22 -0.62
C ALA A 19 2.96 6.30 -0.68
N GLU A 20 2.43 6.12 -1.89
CA GLU A 20 1.29 5.23 -2.16
C GLU A 20 1.79 3.92 -2.79
N TYR A 21 1.37 2.79 -2.24
CA TYR A 21 1.70 1.48 -2.77
C TYR A 21 0.50 0.54 -2.69
N THR A 22 0.27 -0.23 -3.74
CA THR A 22 -0.82 -1.21 -3.83
C THR A 22 -0.28 -2.58 -3.46
N ASP A 23 -0.71 -3.09 -2.30
CA ASP A 23 -0.23 -4.39 -1.81
C ASP A 23 -1.34 -5.10 -1.06
N ARG A 24 -1.33 -6.43 -1.06
CA ARG A 24 -2.35 -7.22 -0.34
C ARG A 24 -2.17 -7.09 1.17
N CYS A 25 -0.93 -6.89 1.63
CA CYS A 25 -0.57 -6.78 3.03
C CYS A 25 0.09 -5.43 3.35
N ARG A 26 0.02 -4.98 4.60
CA ARG A 26 0.83 -3.84 5.05
C ARG A 26 2.30 -4.22 5.01
N LYS A 27 3.11 -3.42 4.31
CA LYS A 27 4.56 -3.53 4.43
C LYS A 27 4.98 -3.12 5.84
N ALA A 28 5.91 -3.88 6.41
CA ALA A 28 6.46 -3.61 7.74
C ALA A 28 7.15 -2.24 7.81
N MET A 29 7.72 -1.79 6.69
CA MET A 29 8.44 -0.52 6.54
C MET A 29 8.16 0.09 5.17
N CYS A 30 8.13 1.43 5.10
CA CYS A 30 7.92 2.17 3.86
C CYS A 30 9.14 2.01 2.97
N SER A 31 8.94 1.72 1.68
CA SER A 31 10.05 1.59 0.74
C SER A 31 10.74 2.93 0.43
N GLU A 32 10.04 4.05 0.61
CA GLU A 32 10.57 5.39 0.30
C GLU A 32 11.26 6.04 1.50
N CYS A 33 10.61 6.06 2.66
CA CYS A 33 11.12 6.77 3.84
C CYS A 33 11.60 5.86 4.99
N GLY A 34 11.35 4.55 4.90
CA GLY A 34 11.65 3.63 6.01
C GLY A 34 10.70 3.75 7.21
N ALA A 35 9.61 4.51 7.12
CA ALA A 35 8.63 4.63 8.20
C ALA A 35 8.01 3.27 8.57
N PRO A 36 7.71 3.03 9.85
CA PRO A 36 7.14 1.77 10.31
C PRO A 36 5.69 1.59 9.79
N GLN A 37 5.20 0.34 9.85
CA GLN A 37 3.83 0.01 9.42
C GLN A 37 2.70 0.79 10.11
N GLU A 38 2.97 1.40 11.26
CA GLU A 38 2.01 2.22 12.01
C GLU A 38 1.64 3.48 11.22
N GLU A 39 2.59 4.00 10.46
CA GLU A 39 2.45 5.18 9.59
C GLU A 39 1.93 4.80 8.18
N HIS A 40 1.49 3.56 7.97
CA HIS A 40 0.83 3.14 6.74
C HIS A 40 -0.69 3.04 6.93
N LYS A 41 -1.43 3.94 6.28
CA LYS A 41 -2.89 3.89 6.25
C LYS A 41 -3.40 3.17 5.02
N LYS A 42 -4.47 2.40 5.19
CA LYS A 42 -5.21 1.83 4.06
C LYS A 42 -6.01 2.97 3.42
N LYS A 43 -5.83 3.17 2.13
CA LYS A 43 -6.69 4.01 1.29
C LYS A 43 -7.72 3.06 0.66
N GLU A 44 -8.95 3.14 1.16
CA GLU A 44 -10.09 2.32 0.69
C GLU A 44 -10.64 2.80 -0.65
#